data_AF-A0A7S0E7A5-F1
#
_entry.id   AF-A0A7S0E7A5-F1
#
_cell.length_a   1.000
_cell.length_b   1.000
_cell.length_c   1.000
_cell.angle_alpha   90.00
_cell.angle_beta   90.00
_cell.angle_gamma   90.00
#
_symmetry.space_group_name_H-M   'P 1'
#
loop_
_entity.id
_entity.type
_entity.pdbx_description
1 polymer ?
#
loop_
_entity_poly.entity_id
_entity_poly.type
_entity_poly.pdbx_seq_one_letter_code
_entity_poly.pdbx_strand_id
1 'polypeptide(L)'
;GCSLESKPCIVFSGAAWEQDASFALLRSIWLDFFQLREVETISSIGVEHALVFTATGDSVTGGSVMMRHYMVKLKKSAEASGPYVELSEIGPSLDLAVRRVHHASESLTKEAMTRPKATAAAPKKVKNIEHGRLSGRQGRLHVPKQNLNEMALARPKALRKRKESERPDSAVETKKRPRTANSED
;
A
#
# COMPACT_ATOMS: atom_id res chain seq x y z
N GLY A 1 -3.59 -16.30 -33.79
CA GLY A 1 -2.15 -16.39 -33.51
C GLY A 1 -1.80 -15.34 -32.48
N CYS A 2 -0.70 -15.53 -31.77
CA CYS A 2 -0.18 -14.56 -30.81
C CYS A 2 0.67 -13.50 -31.57
N SER A 3 0.46 -12.22 -31.28
CA SER A 3 1.28 -11.14 -31.83
C SER A 3 2.65 -11.13 -31.15
N LEU A 4 3.70 -10.89 -31.95
CA LEU A 4 5.09 -10.99 -31.53
C LEU A 4 5.46 -9.96 -30.44
N GLU A 5 4.73 -8.85 -30.38
CA GLU A 5 4.96 -7.74 -29.45
C GLU A 5 4.00 -7.74 -28.24
N SER A 6 3.11 -8.73 -28.14
CA SER A 6 2.22 -8.83 -26.98
C SER A 6 3.01 -9.17 -25.72
N LYS A 7 2.60 -8.56 -24.60
CA LYS A 7 3.24 -8.83 -23.31
C LYS A 7 2.68 -10.12 -22.72
N PRO A 8 3.52 -11.11 -22.35
CA PRO A 8 3.04 -12.32 -21.71
C PRO A 8 2.43 -12.00 -20.35
N CYS A 9 1.30 -12.62 -20.03
CA CYS A 9 0.88 -12.78 -18.65
C CYS A 9 1.74 -13.88 -18.01
N ILE A 10 2.41 -13.60 -16.89
CA ILE A 10 3.29 -14.57 -16.23
C ILE A 10 2.62 -15.05 -14.94
N VAL A 11 2.50 -16.36 -14.78
CA VAL A 11 1.89 -17.00 -13.62
C VAL A 11 2.88 -17.97 -12.99
N PHE A 12 3.17 -17.78 -11.70
CA PHE A 12 3.95 -18.71 -10.90
C PHE A 12 3.00 -19.49 -9.99
N SER A 13 3.01 -20.82 -10.12
CA SER A 13 2.17 -21.74 -9.34
C SER A 13 3.05 -22.65 -8.49
N GLY A 14 2.68 -22.83 -7.22
CA GLY A 14 3.39 -23.68 -6.25
C GLY A 14 4.01 -22.91 -5.08
N ALA A 15 4.02 -23.53 -3.89
CA ALA A 15 4.55 -22.91 -2.67
C ALA A 15 6.08 -22.79 -2.65
N ALA A 16 6.78 -23.62 -3.45
CA ALA A 16 8.24 -23.62 -3.55
C ALA A 16 8.82 -22.27 -3.99
N TRP A 17 8.06 -21.47 -4.75
CA TRP A 17 8.48 -20.13 -5.19
C TRP A 17 8.69 -19.13 -4.06
N GLU A 18 8.06 -19.34 -2.90
CA GLU A 18 8.16 -18.45 -1.73
C GLU A 18 9.03 -19.03 -0.63
N GLN A 19 9.12 -20.36 -0.54
CA GLN A 19 9.82 -21.05 0.54
C GLN A 19 11.32 -21.23 0.28
N ASP A 20 11.72 -21.47 -0.97
CA ASP A 20 13.12 -21.74 -1.31
C ASP A 20 13.76 -20.56 -2.07
N ALA A 21 14.96 -20.18 -1.61
CA ALA A 21 15.74 -19.10 -2.18
C ALA A 21 16.20 -19.38 -3.63
N SER A 22 16.40 -20.65 -4.00
CA SER A 22 16.80 -21.01 -5.36
C SER A 22 15.67 -20.76 -6.37
N PHE A 23 14.44 -21.17 -6.02
CA PHE A 23 13.26 -20.86 -6.82
C PHE A 23 12.94 -19.37 -6.83
N ALA A 24 13.13 -18.65 -5.72
CA ALA A 24 12.96 -17.19 -5.69
C ALA A 24 13.93 -16.47 -6.65
N LEU A 25 15.19 -16.91 -6.73
CA LEU A 25 16.17 -16.40 -7.70
C LEU A 25 15.73 -16.69 -9.13
N LEU A 26 15.31 -17.93 -9.41
CA LEU A 26 14.86 -18.34 -10.74
C LEU A 26 13.64 -17.52 -11.19
N ARG A 27 12.70 -17.28 -10.28
CA ARG A 27 11.54 -16.41 -10.51
C ARG A 27 11.96 -15.00 -10.94
N SER A 28 12.95 -14.41 -10.27
CA SER A 28 13.47 -13.08 -10.64
C SER A 28 14.09 -13.07 -12.02
N ILE A 29 14.87 -14.09 -12.38
CA ILE A 29 15.51 -14.21 -13.69
C ILE A 29 14.46 -14.33 -14.80
N TRP A 30 13.41 -15.12 -14.58
CA TRP A 30 12.36 -15.32 -15.58
C TRP A 30 11.47 -14.11 -15.76
N LEU A 31 11.17 -13.40 -14.66
CA LEU A 31 10.50 -12.10 -14.76
C LEU A 31 11.33 -11.13 -15.60
N ASP A 32 12.62 -11.01 -15.36
CA ASP A 32 13.49 -10.10 -16.12
C ASP A 32 13.57 -10.48 -17.62
N PHE A 33 13.72 -11.77 -17.91
CA PHE A 33 13.82 -12.28 -19.27
C PHE A 33 12.53 -12.07 -20.10
N PHE A 34 11.36 -12.33 -19.51
CA PHE A 34 10.08 -12.26 -20.24
C PHE A 34 9.37 -10.90 -20.14
N GLN A 35 9.77 -10.02 -19.22
CA GLN A 35 9.11 -8.72 -19.06
C GLN A 35 9.48 -7.72 -20.17
N LEU A 36 10.69 -7.82 -20.75
CA LEU A 36 11.25 -7.03 -21.87
C LEU A 36 11.09 -5.50 -21.77
N ARG A 37 9.85 -4.98 -21.91
CA ARG A 37 9.50 -3.56 -21.88
C ARG A 37 8.58 -3.23 -20.71
N GLU A 38 8.92 -2.19 -19.96
CA GLU A 38 8.01 -1.60 -18.97
C GLU A 38 6.94 -0.76 -19.67
N VAL A 39 5.68 -0.99 -19.34
CA VAL A 39 4.52 -0.31 -19.93
C VAL A 39 3.61 0.10 -18.79
N GLU A 40 3.16 1.35 -18.76
CA GLU A 40 2.33 1.89 -17.68
C GLU A 40 0.89 1.35 -17.71
N THR A 41 0.34 1.15 -18.90
CA THR A 41 -1.04 0.70 -19.10
C THR A 41 -1.14 -0.38 -20.17
N ILE A 42 -1.89 -1.44 -19.90
CA ILE A 42 -2.17 -2.50 -20.87
C ILE A 42 -3.68 -2.60 -21.10
N SER A 43 -4.08 -2.72 -22.37
CA SER A 43 -5.49 -3.01 -22.71
C SER A 43 -5.81 -4.48 -22.43
N SER A 44 -7.02 -4.78 -21.98
CA SER A 44 -7.46 -6.16 -21.72
C SER A 44 -7.39 -7.07 -22.96
N ILE A 45 -7.55 -6.51 -24.15
CA ILE A 45 -7.44 -7.23 -25.43
C ILE A 45 -5.99 -7.59 -25.75
N GLY A 46 -5.01 -6.85 -25.21
CA GLY A 46 -3.58 -7.07 -25.43
C GLY A 46 -2.99 -8.26 -24.66
N VAL A 47 -3.80 -8.95 -23.85
CA VAL A 47 -3.40 -10.16 -23.12
C VAL A 47 -3.72 -11.38 -23.99
N GLU A 48 -2.81 -11.70 -24.90
CA GLU A 48 -3.01 -12.75 -25.91
C GLU A 48 -2.43 -14.11 -25.51
N HIS A 49 -1.42 -14.12 -24.63
CA HIS A 49 -0.75 -15.34 -24.20
C HIS A 49 -0.30 -15.27 -22.73
N ALA A 50 -0.19 -16.45 -22.12
CA ALA A 50 0.23 -16.62 -20.75
C ALA A 50 1.32 -17.69 -20.62
N LEU A 51 2.38 -17.36 -19.88
CA LEU A 51 3.43 -18.27 -19.47
C LEU A 51 3.14 -18.72 -18.04
N VAL A 52 3.00 -20.03 -17.87
CA VAL A 52 2.70 -20.64 -16.57
C VAL A 52 3.89 -21.48 -16.14
N PHE A 53 4.36 -21.19 -14.93
CA PHE A 53 5.51 -21.83 -14.32
C PHE A 53 5.07 -22.52 -13.04
N THR A 54 5.00 -23.85 -13.10
CA THR A 54 4.60 -24.67 -11.96
C THR A 54 5.84 -25.29 -11.34
N ALA A 55 6.16 -24.91 -10.10
CA ALA A 55 7.23 -25.52 -9.34
C ALA A 55 6.68 -26.71 -8.54
N THR A 56 7.37 -27.84 -8.60
CA THR A 56 7.05 -29.05 -7.84
C THR A 56 8.31 -29.56 -7.14
N GLY A 57 8.15 -30.00 -5.88
CA GLY A 57 9.26 -30.43 -5.05
C GLY A 57 9.98 -29.27 -4.34
N ASP A 58 11.06 -29.63 -3.65
CA ASP A 58 11.93 -28.70 -2.93
C ASP A 58 13.36 -28.84 -3.47
N SER A 59 14.18 -27.81 -3.26
CA SER A 59 15.62 -27.80 -3.61
C SER A 59 16.36 -29.03 -3.07
N VAL A 60 15.95 -29.50 -1.89
CA VAL A 60 16.57 -30.64 -1.20
C VAL A 60 16.22 -31.98 -1.84
N THR A 61 15.00 -32.13 -2.35
CA THR A 61 14.48 -33.40 -2.91
C THR A 61 14.60 -33.49 -4.43
N GLY A 62 15.04 -32.41 -5.09
CA GLY A 62 15.16 -32.30 -6.53
C GLY A 62 14.01 -31.47 -7.09
N GLY A 63 14.24 -30.16 -7.18
CA GLY A 63 13.24 -29.20 -7.66
C GLY A 63 12.99 -29.31 -9.16
N SER A 64 11.73 -29.50 -9.56
CA SER A 64 11.31 -29.47 -10.96
C SER A 64 10.42 -28.26 -11.24
N VAL A 65 10.58 -27.68 -12.43
CA VAL A 65 9.78 -26.55 -12.93
C VAL A 65 9.19 -26.94 -14.27
N MET A 66 7.87 -26.97 -14.33
CA MET A 66 7.13 -27.14 -15.57
C MET A 66 6.78 -25.76 -16.12
N MET A 67 7.28 -25.47 -17.31
CA MET A 67 6.90 -24.29 -18.08
C MET A 67 5.89 -24.70 -19.15
N ARG A 68 4.78 -23.97 -19.19
CA ARG A 68 3.71 -24.14 -20.18
C ARG A 68 3.37 -22.79 -20.79
N HIS A 69 3.12 -22.79 -22.09
CA HIS A 69 2.75 -21.60 -22.84
C HIS A 69 1.34 -21.77 -23.43
N TYR A 70 0.44 -20.90 -22.99
CA TYR A 70 -0.97 -20.92 -23.37
C TYR A 70 -1.33 -19.67 -24.15
N MET A 71 -2.16 -19.84 -25.17
CA MET A 71 -2.90 -18.77 -25.80
C MET A 71 -4.18 -18.50 -25.01
N VAL A 72 -4.45 -17.23 -24.77
CA VAL A 72 -5.61 -16.75 -24.03
C VAL A 72 -6.71 -16.41 -25.04
N LYS A 73 -7.88 -17.05 -24.91
CA LYS A 73 -9.08 -16.74 -25.70
C LYS A 73 -10.12 -16.13 -24.78
N LEU A 74 -10.48 -14.89 -25.05
CA LEU A 74 -11.51 -14.17 -24.31
C LEU A 74 -12.88 -14.42 -24.95
N LYS A 75 -13.77 -15.13 -24.25
CA LYS A 75 -15.17 -15.34 -24.62
C LYS A 75 -16.07 -14.39 -23.84
N LYS A 76 -17.29 -14.20 -24.33
CA LYS A 76 -18.33 -13.47 -23.60
C LYS A 76 -18.65 -14.23 -22.31
N SER A 77 -18.52 -13.57 -21.17
CA SER A 77 -18.99 -14.10 -19.88
C SER A 77 -20.47 -13.81 -19.69
N ALA A 78 -21.15 -14.67 -18.93
CA ALA A 78 -22.51 -14.41 -18.45
C ALA A 78 -22.53 -13.38 -17.32
N GLU A 79 -21.42 -13.24 -16.59
CA GLU A 79 -21.25 -12.27 -15.52
C GLU A 79 -20.66 -10.96 -16.06
N ALA A 80 -21.26 -9.82 -15.71
CA ALA A 80 -20.88 -8.50 -16.22
C ALA A 80 -19.51 -8.00 -15.70
N SER A 81 -18.81 -8.78 -14.88
CA SER A 81 -17.55 -8.39 -14.22
C SER A 81 -16.32 -8.51 -15.14
N GLY A 82 -16.33 -9.40 -16.15
CA GLY A 82 -15.20 -9.58 -17.06
C GLY A 82 -15.39 -10.69 -18.11
N PRO A 83 -14.48 -10.82 -19.08
CA PRO A 83 -14.56 -11.87 -20.11
C PRO A 83 -14.27 -13.26 -19.53
N TYR A 84 -14.89 -14.29 -20.11
CA TYR A 84 -14.60 -15.69 -19.78
C TYR A 84 -13.30 -16.11 -20.47
N VAL A 85 -12.35 -16.67 -19.72
CA VAL A 85 -11.03 -17.02 -20.23
C VAL A 85 -10.94 -18.51 -20.54
N GLU A 86 -10.65 -18.84 -21.79
CA GLU A 86 -10.28 -20.19 -22.23
C GLU A 86 -8.80 -20.22 -22.62
N LEU A 87 -8.09 -21.25 -22.17
CA LEU A 87 -6.67 -21.43 -22.46
C LEU A 87 -6.49 -22.56 -23.48
N SER A 88 -5.67 -22.32 -24.50
CA SER A 88 -5.25 -23.32 -25.49
C SER A 88 -3.74 -23.43 -25.45
N GLU A 89 -3.19 -24.63 -25.27
CA GLU A 89 -1.73 -24.81 -25.31
C GLU A 89 -1.19 -24.49 -26.70
N ILE A 90 -0.15 -23.65 -26.76
CA ILE A 90 0.55 -23.28 -28.00
C ILE A 90 2.01 -23.72 -28.00
N GLY A 91 2.57 -24.01 -26.82
CA GLY A 91 3.96 -24.42 -26.65
C GLY A 91 4.95 -23.24 -26.73
N PRO A 92 6.21 -23.41 -26.32
CA PRO A 92 6.86 -24.66 -25.91
C PRO A 92 6.44 -25.15 -24.51
N SER A 93 6.42 -26.47 -24.37
CA SER A 93 6.16 -27.17 -23.11
C SER A 93 7.49 -27.74 -22.63
N LEU A 94 8.00 -27.22 -21.51
CA LEU A 94 9.33 -27.56 -21.01
C LEU A 94 9.23 -28.09 -19.58
N ASP A 95 9.89 -29.21 -19.33
CA ASP A 95 10.06 -29.77 -18.00
C ASP A 95 11.53 -29.60 -17.61
N LEU A 96 11.78 -28.70 -16.67
CA LEU A 96 13.10 -28.30 -16.24
C LEU A 96 13.37 -28.84 -14.84
N ALA A 97 14.63 -29.15 -14.56
CA ALA A 97 15.08 -29.54 -13.23
C ALA A 97 16.17 -28.57 -12.76
N VAL A 98 15.99 -28.02 -11.57
CA VAL A 98 16.99 -27.17 -10.93
C VAL A 98 18.09 -28.08 -10.37
N ARG A 99 19.32 -27.86 -10.82
CA ARG A 99 20.48 -28.67 -10.41
C ARG A 99 21.47 -27.83 -9.61
N ARG A 100 22.41 -27.18 -10.29
CA ARG A 100 23.45 -26.37 -9.65
C ARG A 100 23.00 -24.92 -9.58
N VAL A 101 23.16 -24.30 -8.42
CA VAL A 101 22.81 -22.90 -8.18
C VAL A 101 24.03 -22.17 -7.64
N HIS A 102 24.32 -21.00 -8.19
CA HIS A 102 25.40 -20.14 -7.73
C HIS A 102 24.81 -18.77 -7.37
N HIS A 103 24.78 -18.47 -6.08
CA HIS A 103 24.25 -17.20 -5.59
C HIS A 103 25.28 -16.08 -5.73
N ALA A 104 24.81 -14.88 -6.05
CA ALA A 104 25.64 -13.69 -6.01
C ALA A 104 26.03 -13.34 -4.56
N SER A 105 27.14 -12.63 -4.39
CA SER A 105 27.49 -12.06 -3.08
C SER A 105 26.49 -10.97 -2.68
N GLU A 106 26.34 -10.76 -1.37
CA GLU A 106 25.41 -9.77 -0.83
C GLU A 106 25.75 -8.33 -1.28
N SER A 107 27.05 -8.00 -1.35
CA SER A 107 27.52 -6.69 -1.82
C SER A 107 27.12 -6.42 -3.26
N LEU A 108 27.34 -7.39 -4.16
CA LEU A 108 26.98 -7.28 -5.57
C LEU A 108 25.46 -7.19 -5.76
N THR A 109 24.71 -8.00 -5.00
CA THR A 109 23.24 -7.99 -5.05
C THR A 109 22.69 -6.61 -4.64
N LYS A 110 23.26 -6.01 -3.59
CA LYS A 110 22.86 -4.68 -3.13
C LYS A 110 23.18 -3.59 -4.14
N GLU A 111 24.36 -3.67 -4.78
CA GLU A 111 24.76 -2.74 -5.82
C GLU A 111 23.83 -2.83 -7.05
N ALA A 112 23.53 -4.05 -7.52
CA ALA A 112 22.64 -4.28 -8.66
C ALA A 112 21.19 -3.83 -8.39
N MET A 113 20.70 -3.98 -7.16
CA MET A 113 19.34 -3.57 -6.76
C MET A 113 19.21 -2.08 -6.43
N THR A 114 20.30 -1.30 -6.57
CA THR A 114 20.26 0.14 -6.31
C THR A 114 19.55 0.88 -7.44
N ARG A 115 18.38 1.45 -7.15
CA ARG A 115 17.63 2.27 -8.12
C ARG A 115 18.37 3.59 -8.41
N PRO A 116 18.37 4.08 -9.67
CA PRO A 116 18.94 5.38 -10.01
C PRO A 116 18.33 6.50 -9.16
N LYS A 117 19.17 7.45 -8.72
CA LYS A 117 18.70 8.59 -7.90
C LYS A 117 17.67 9.44 -8.63
N ALA A 118 17.69 9.48 -9.96
CA ALA A 118 16.73 10.23 -10.79
C ALA A 118 15.32 9.61 -10.78
N THR A 119 15.18 8.27 -10.79
CA THR A 119 13.89 7.57 -10.67
C THR A 119 13.45 7.46 -9.20
N ALA A 120 14.40 7.43 -8.26
CA ALA A 120 14.15 7.58 -6.83
C ALA A 120 13.83 9.03 -6.40
N ALA A 121 13.99 10.01 -7.31
CA ALA A 121 13.65 11.41 -7.11
C ALA A 121 12.18 11.71 -7.46
N ALA A 122 11.29 10.72 -7.31
CA ALA A 122 9.92 11.06 -6.92
C ALA A 122 10.02 12.02 -5.72
N PRO A 123 9.33 13.18 -5.72
CA PRO A 123 9.50 14.20 -4.70
C PRO A 123 9.31 13.52 -3.34
N LYS A 124 10.38 13.44 -2.55
CA LYS A 124 10.35 12.81 -1.23
C LYS A 124 9.14 13.38 -0.51
N LYS A 125 8.21 12.50 -0.11
CA LYS A 125 6.98 12.93 0.56
C LYS A 125 7.37 13.71 1.81
N VAL A 126 7.30 15.03 1.73
CA VAL A 126 7.58 15.89 2.86
C VAL A 126 6.35 15.84 3.75
N LYS A 127 6.54 15.46 5.02
CA LYS A 127 5.45 15.37 5.98
C LYS A 127 4.68 16.70 6.01
N ASN A 128 3.35 16.61 6.08
CA ASN A 128 2.42 17.76 6.10
C ASN A 128 2.39 18.58 4.82
N ILE A 129 2.94 18.11 3.69
CA ILE A 129 2.83 18.77 2.39
C ILE A 129 2.19 17.80 1.40
N GLU A 130 1.12 18.25 0.76
CA GLU A 130 0.38 17.50 -0.24
C GLU A 130 0.26 18.34 -1.52
N HIS A 131 0.24 17.68 -2.67
CA HIS A 131 -0.02 18.34 -3.95
C HIS A 131 -1.49 18.13 -4.31
N GLY A 132 -2.26 19.22 -4.38
CA GLY A 132 -3.67 19.19 -4.74
C GLY A 132 -3.90 18.83 -6.22
N ARG A 133 -5.06 18.23 -6.53
CA ARG A 133 -5.43 17.74 -7.87
C ARG A 133 -5.42 18.79 -8.98
N LEU A 134 -5.69 20.07 -8.65
CA LEU A 134 -5.78 21.18 -9.61
C LEU A 134 -4.49 22.02 -9.70
N SER A 135 -3.38 21.52 -9.15
CA SER A 135 -2.11 22.24 -8.95
C SER A 135 -2.16 23.25 -7.78
N GLY A 136 -1.54 22.86 -6.67
CA GLY A 136 -1.28 23.70 -5.52
C GLY A 136 -0.60 22.90 -4.42
N ARG A 137 0.51 23.41 -3.87
CA ARG A 137 1.18 22.82 -2.71
C ARG A 137 0.40 23.19 -1.46
N GLN A 138 -0.27 22.23 -0.84
CA GLN A 138 -1.05 22.42 0.37
C GLN A 138 -0.25 21.93 1.58
N GLY A 139 -0.26 22.70 2.67
CA GLY A 139 0.40 22.36 3.92
C GLY A 139 -0.62 22.10 5.02
N ARG A 140 -0.52 20.98 5.74
CA ARG A 140 -1.39 20.71 6.90
C ARG A 140 -0.74 21.20 8.20
N LEU A 141 -1.34 22.21 8.83
CA LEU A 141 -0.93 22.67 10.16
C LEU A 141 -1.70 21.89 11.23
N HIS A 142 -0.99 21.21 12.12
CA HIS A 142 -1.57 20.54 13.28
C HIS A 142 -1.50 21.47 14.50
N VAL A 143 -2.60 22.17 14.78
CA VAL A 143 -2.69 23.02 15.98
C VAL A 143 -2.95 22.13 17.21
N PRO A 144 -2.12 22.20 18.26
CA PRO A 144 -2.38 21.45 19.49
C PRO A 144 -3.63 21.99 20.20
N LYS A 145 -4.30 21.14 20.97
CA LYS A 145 -5.45 21.56 21.80
C LYS A 145 -4.96 22.57 22.86
N GLN A 146 -5.51 23.79 22.83
CA GLN A 146 -5.16 24.84 23.79
C GLN A 146 -5.96 24.67 25.09
N ASN A 147 -5.27 24.38 26.20
CA ASN A 147 -5.87 24.31 27.52
C ASN A 147 -5.89 25.71 28.17
N LEU A 148 -7.07 26.33 28.25
CA LEU A 148 -7.23 27.69 28.82
C LEU A 148 -7.40 27.69 30.36
N ASN A 149 -7.60 26.52 30.97
CA ASN A 149 -7.86 26.41 32.40
C ASN A 149 -6.62 26.70 33.27
N GLU A 150 -5.42 26.48 32.72
CA GLU A 150 -4.14 26.77 33.38
C GLU A 150 -3.67 28.22 33.14
N MET A 151 -4.39 28.97 32.30
CA MET A 151 -4.00 30.33 31.95
C MET A 151 -4.32 31.27 33.11
N ALA A 152 -3.27 31.68 33.83
CA ALA A 152 -3.38 32.69 34.88
C ALA A 152 -3.74 34.05 34.26
N LEU A 153 -5.01 34.43 34.36
CA LEU A 153 -5.45 35.76 33.98
C LEU A 153 -4.96 36.79 34.99
N ALA A 154 -4.55 37.96 34.50
CA ALA A 154 -4.31 39.11 35.35
C ALA A 154 -5.60 39.37 36.18
N ARG A 155 -5.48 39.38 37.51
CA ARG A 155 -6.60 39.69 38.41
C ARG A 155 -6.54 41.17 38.79
N PRO A 156 -7.19 42.08 38.02
CA PRO A 156 -7.25 43.49 38.36
C PRO A 156 -7.89 43.69 39.72
N LYS A 157 -7.59 44.83 40.36
CA LYS A 157 -8.03 45.14 41.73
C LYS A 157 -9.56 45.04 41.89
N ALA A 158 -10.33 45.35 40.85
CA ALA A 158 -11.79 45.25 40.82
C ALA A 158 -12.32 43.80 41.00
N LEU A 159 -11.54 42.78 40.63
CA LEU A 159 -11.92 41.36 40.71
C LEU A 159 -11.32 40.63 41.93
N ARG A 160 -10.57 41.34 42.77
CA ARG A 160 -10.04 40.78 44.03
C ARG A 160 -11.15 40.85 45.09
N LYS A 161 -11.59 39.70 45.60
CA LYS A 161 -12.48 39.67 46.78
C LYS A 161 -11.79 40.39 47.93
N ARG A 162 -12.44 41.41 48.47
CA ARG A 162 -12.01 42.06 49.72
C ARG A 162 -12.16 41.01 50.83
N LYS A 163 -11.12 40.79 51.63
CA LYS A 163 -11.27 40.03 52.88
C LYS A 163 -12.23 40.85 53.75
N GLU A 164 -13.46 40.37 53.89
CA GLU A 164 -14.37 40.85 54.91
C GLU A 164 -13.74 40.45 56.24
N SER A 165 -13.10 41.42 56.88
CA SER A 165 -12.66 41.30 58.26
C SER A 165 -13.91 41.08 59.11
N GLU A 166 -13.93 39.96 59.84
CA GLU A 166 -14.90 39.61 60.87
C GLU A 166 -15.37 40.86 61.64
N ARG A 167 -16.66 41.18 61.52
CA ARG A 167 -17.40 41.99 62.48
C ARG A 167 -18.72 41.27 62.77
N PRO A 168 -19.12 41.16 64.04
CA PRO A 168 -20.17 40.25 64.49
C PRO A 168 -21.58 40.77 64.17
N ASP A 169 -22.52 39.83 64.21
CA ASP A 169 -23.95 39.88 63.88
C ASP A 169 -24.71 41.19 64.11
N SER A 170 -25.56 41.55 63.13
CA SER A 170 -27.01 41.71 63.39
C SER A 170 -27.81 41.90 62.09
N ALA A 171 -28.81 41.00 61.93
CA ALA A 171 -30.08 41.18 61.23
C ALA A 171 -30.08 41.63 59.76
N VAL A 172 -30.52 40.74 58.86
CA VAL A 172 -31.92 40.66 58.40
C VAL A 172 -32.00 39.55 57.33
N GLU A 173 -32.68 38.47 57.68
CA GLU A 173 -33.24 37.51 56.73
C GLU A 173 -34.24 38.24 55.82
N THR A 174 -34.10 38.10 54.50
CA THR A 174 -35.28 38.15 53.63
C THR A 174 -35.15 37.15 52.49
N LYS A 175 -36.01 36.14 52.60
CA LYS A 175 -36.31 35.07 51.64
C LYS A 175 -36.43 35.58 50.19
N LYS A 176 -35.80 34.89 49.24
CA LYS A 176 -36.35 34.71 47.89
C LYS A 176 -36.33 33.24 47.49
N ARG A 177 -37.56 32.73 47.28
CA ARG A 177 -37.93 31.38 46.82
C ARG A 177 -37.45 31.11 45.37
N PRO A 178 -37.36 29.84 44.96
CA PRO A 178 -36.69 29.42 43.72
C PRO A 178 -37.56 29.69 42.48
N ARG A 179 -36.92 29.92 41.33
CA ARG A 179 -37.58 29.82 40.02
C ARG A 179 -37.17 28.51 39.36
N THR A 180 -38.22 27.76 39.04
CA THR A 180 -38.34 26.43 38.46
C THR A 180 -37.57 26.24 37.16
N ALA A 181 -37.01 25.05 37.01
CA ALA A 181 -36.68 24.46 35.71
C ALA A 181 -37.98 24.28 34.89
N ASN A 182 -37.93 24.63 33.62
CA ASN A 182 -38.71 23.98 32.57
C ASN A 182 -37.77 23.86 31.36
N SER A 183 -37.45 22.63 31.02
CA SER A 183 -36.88 22.20 29.75
C SER A 183 -38.02 21.56 28.96
N GLU A 184 -38.37 22.11 27.82
CA GLU A 184 -39.07 21.43 26.73
C GLU A 184 -38.84 22.26 25.45
N ASP A 185 -38.56 21.54 24.36
CA ASP A 185 -38.09 21.89 23.00
C ASP A 185 -36.60 22.23 22.78
#